data_AF-A0A0E9MXL4-F1
#
_entry.id   AF-A0A0E9MXL4-F1
#
_cell.length_a   1.000
_cell.length_b   1.000
_cell.length_c   1.000
_cell.angle_alpha   90.00
_cell.angle_beta   90.00
_cell.angle_gamma   90.00
#
_symmetry.space_group_name_H-M   'P 1'
#
loop_
_entity.id
_entity.type
_entity.pdbx_description
1 polymer ?
#
loop_
_entity_poly.entity_id
_entity_poly.type
_entity_poly.pdbx_seq_one_letter_code
_entity_poly.pdbx_strand_id
1 'polypeptide(L)'
;MKAPNRDLLVLVKNARDNEAAMELELTRLHSLLLDVENPQTFSNVYEVIDCNKFKVFDDSRRIMQVIAAGESAFVFLNNKN
;
A
#
# COMPACT_ATOMS: atom_id res chain seq x y z
N MET A 1 -5.28 23.04 -46.83
CA MET A 1 -4.87 23.17 -45.41
C MET A 1 -5.72 22.23 -44.58
N LYS A 2 -5.13 21.29 -43.84
CA LYS A 2 -5.87 20.40 -42.92
C LYS A 2 -6.50 21.26 -41.82
N ALA A 3 -7.78 21.03 -41.52
CA ALA A 3 -8.58 21.92 -40.69
C ALA A 3 -8.05 21.96 -39.23
N PRO A 4 -7.56 23.12 -38.75
CA PRO A 4 -6.93 23.25 -37.43
C PRO A 4 -7.87 22.87 -36.27
N ASN A 5 -9.19 22.98 -36.48
CA ASN A 5 -10.20 22.58 -35.49
C ASN A 5 -10.21 21.07 -35.23
N ARG A 6 -9.88 20.23 -36.23
CA ARG A 6 -9.84 18.77 -36.04
C ARG A 6 -8.66 18.37 -35.17
N ASP A 7 -7.51 19.01 -35.38
CA ASP A 7 -6.30 18.68 -34.63
C ASP A 7 -6.42 19.14 -33.16
N LEU A 8 -7.08 20.27 -32.90
CA LEU A 8 -7.46 20.68 -31.53
C LEU A 8 -8.41 19.68 -30.86
N LEU A 9 -9.40 19.17 -31.58
CA LEU A 9 -10.32 18.13 -31.08
C LEU A 9 -9.60 16.81 -30.73
N VAL A 10 -8.61 16.40 -31.53
CA VAL A 10 -7.80 15.21 -31.25
C VAL A 10 -6.92 15.42 -30.01
N LEU A 11 -6.31 16.60 -29.86
CA LEU A 11 -5.51 16.93 -28.67
C LEU A 11 -6.36 16.93 -27.39
N VAL A 12 -7.58 17.51 -27.44
CA VAL A 12 -8.52 17.50 -26.31
C VAL A 12 -8.97 16.08 -25.98
N LYS A 13 -9.24 15.24 -26.98
CA LYS A 13 -9.59 13.84 -26.77
C LYS A 13 -8.45 13.07 -26.10
N ASN A 14 -7.22 13.19 -26.61
CA ASN A 14 -6.05 12.52 -26.04
C ASN A 14 -5.76 12.99 -24.61
N ALA A 15 -5.95 14.27 -24.31
CA ALA A 15 -5.80 14.80 -22.95
C ALA A 15 -6.83 14.21 -21.98
N ARG A 16 -8.09 14.07 -22.42
CA ARG A 16 -9.16 13.43 -21.62
C ARG A 16 -8.96 11.93 -21.44
N ASP A 17 -8.55 11.23 -22.50
CA ASP A 17 -8.23 9.81 -22.43
C ASP A 17 -7.05 9.57 -21.47
N ASN A 18 -6.08 10.49 -21.41
CA ASN A 18 -4.96 10.46 -20.47
C ASN A 18 -5.41 10.69 -19.01
N GLU A 19 -6.33 11.62 -18.77
CA GLU A 19 -6.89 11.87 -17.44
C GLU A 19 -7.70 10.68 -16.93
N ALA A 20 -8.59 10.13 -17.75
CA ALA A 20 -9.38 8.95 -17.40
C ALA A 20 -8.50 7.70 -17.18
N ALA A 21 -7.45 7.52 -17.98
CA ALA A 21 -6.49 6.44 -17.79
C ALA A 21 -5.68 6.62 -16.49
N MET A 22 -5.31 7.85 -16.16
CA MET A 22 -4.61 8.17 -14.92
C MET A 22 -5.47 7.90 -13.69
N GLU A 23 -6.74 8.30 -13.71
CA GLU A 23 -7.70 8.01 -12.63
C GLU A 23 -7.92 6.50 -12.45
N LEU A 24 -7.97 5.74 -13.55
CA LEU A 24 -8.08 4.29 -13.49
C LEU A 24 -6.85 3.65 -12.82
N GLU A 25 -5.64 4.08 -13.20
CA GLU A 25 -4.41 3.57 -12.58
C GLU A 25 -4.29 3.97 -11.11
N LEU A 26 -4.68 5.20 -10.75
CA LEU A 26 -4.76 5.64 -9.35
C LEU A 26 -5.74 4.79 -8.55
N THR A 27 -6.92 4.50 -9.11
CA THR A 27 -7.92 3.65 -8.46
C THR A 27 -7.39 2.23 -8.24
N ARG A 28 -6.73 1.64 -9.25
CA ARG A 28 -6.11 0.31 -9.14
C ARG A 28 -5.04 0.27 -8.06
N LEU A 29 -4.16 1.28 -8.04
CA LEU A 29 -3.12 1.39 -7.04
C LEU A 29 -3.73 1.53 -5.63
N HIS A 30 -4.76 2.37 -5.50
CA HIS A 30 -5.46 2.55 -4.24
C HIS A 30 -6.11 1.25 -3.74
N SER A 31 -6.79 0.51 -4.62
CA SER A 31 -7.35 -0.80 -4.26
C SER A 31 -6.27 -1.79 -3.82
N LEU A 32 -5.14 -1.85 -4.54
CA LEU A 32 -4.03 -2.72 -4.18
C LEU A 32 -3.44 -2.36 -2.81
N LEU A 33 -3.27 -1.07 -2.52
CA LEU A 33 -2.79 -0.62 -1.22
C LEU A 33 -3.79 -0.95 -0.11
N LEU A 34 -5.10 -0.74 -0.32
CA LEU A 34 -6.12 -1.11 0.67
C LEU A 34 -6.13 -2.61 0.98
N ASP A 35 -5.91 -3.45 -0.03
CA ASP A 35 -5.87 -4.91 0.15
C ASP A 35 -4.62 -5.37 0.92
N VAL A 36 -3.49 -4.68 0.75
CA VAL A 36 -2.22 -5.07 1.38
C VAL A 36 -2.00 -4.41 2.75
N GLU A 37 -2.38 -3.14 2.90
CA GLU A 37 -2.17 -2.32 4.11
C GLU A 37 -3.27 -2.54 5.17
N ASN A 38 -3.86 -3.72 5.21
CA ASN A 38 -4.83 -4.06 6.24
C ASN A 38 -4.14 -4.78 7.43
N PRO A 39 -4.68 -4.64 8.66
CA PRO A 39 -4.12 -5.26 9.86
C PRO A 39 -3.93 -6.77 9.77
N GLN A 40 -4.79 -7.46 9.03
CA GLN A 40 -4.79 -8.91 8.90
C GLN A 40 -3.65 -9.39 7.99
N THR A 41 -3.40 -8.69 6.88
CA THR A 41 -2.27 -8.97 5.99
C THR A 41 -0.97 -8.65 6.72
N PHE A 42 -0.90 -7.51 7.41
CA PHE A 42 0.26 -7.12 8.21
C PHE A 42 0.60 -8.17 9.27
N SER A 43 -0.39 -8.65 10.01
CA SER A 43 -0.14 -9.62 11.06
C SER A 43 0.29 -11.00 10.55
N ASN A 44 -0.05 -11.36 9.31
CA ASN A 44 0.35 -12.63 8.72
C ASN A 44 1.81 -12.62 8.24
N VAL A 45 2.30 -11.48 7.74
CA VAL A 45 3.64 -11.38 7.13
C VAL A 45 4.73 -10.95 8.11
N TYR A 46 4.38 -10.51 9.31
CA TYR A 46 5.33 -10.11 10.34
C TYR A 46 5.43 -11.12 11.48
N GLU A 47 6.53 -11.04 12.22
CA GLU A 47 6.71 -11.61 13.55
C GLU A 47 7.32 -10.58 14.49
N VAL A 48 7.12 -10.79 15.79
CA VAL A 48 7.74 -9.98 16.84
C VAL A 48 8.84 -10.79 17.49
N ILE A 49 10.07 -10.27 17.44
CA ILE A 49 11.21 -10.81 18.17
C ILE A 49 11.37 -10.00 19.46
N ASP A 50 11.02 -10.60 20.59
CA ASP A 50 11.15 -10.00 21.91
C ASP A 50 12.41 -10.55 22.59
N CYS A 51 13.50 -9.79 22.51
CA CYS A 51 14.77 -10.18 23.12
C CYS A 51 14.75 -10.06 24.65
N ASN A 52 13.85 -9.27 25.23
CA ASN A 52 13.69 -9.19 26.68
C ASN A 52 13.11 -10.50 27.24
N LYS A 53 12.23 -11.16 26.47
CA LYS A 53 11.62 -12.45 26.83
C LYS A 53 12.30 -13.65 26.17
N PHE A 54 13.29 -13.43 25.32
CA PHE A 54 13.95 -14.45 24.49
C PHE A 54 12.93 -15.30 23.70
N LYS A 55 11.93 -14.65 23.10
CA LYS A 55 10.83 -15.32 22.40
C LYS A 55 10.49 -14.62 21.08
N VAL A 56 10.02 -15.43 20.13
CA VAL A 56 9.41 -14.95 18.89
C VAL A 56 7.90 -15.17 18.99
N PHE A 57 7.13 -14.17 18.56
CA PHE A 57 5.67 -14.22 18.50
C PHE A 57 5.19 -13.99 17.08
N ASP A 58 4.32 -14.88 16.61
CA ASP A 58 3.65 -14.83 15.32
C ASP A 58 2.13 -14.61 15.46
N ASP A 59 1.64 -14.48 16.69
CA ASP A 59 0.24 -14.19 17.00
C ASP A 59 -0.16 -12.80 16.50
N SER A 60 -1.23 -12.77 15.69
CA SER A 60 -1.76 -11.54 15.11
C SER A 60 -2.15 -10.50 16.15
N ARG A 61 -2.65 -10.91 17.33
CA ARG A 61 -3.06 -9.96 18.36
C ARG A 61 -1.86 -9.23 18.95
N ARG A 62 -0.79 -9.95 19.27
CA ARG A 62 0.47 -9.38 19.77
C ARG A 62 1.15 -8.50 18.74
N ILE A 63 1.21 -8.93 17.48
CA ILE A 63 1.81 -8.14 16.41
C ILE A 63 1.12 -6.77 16.33
N MET A 64 -0.22 -6.76 16.28
CA MET A 64 -0.99 -5.51 16.26
C MET A 64 -0.83 -4.69 17.54
N GLN A 65 -0.72 -5.32 18.70
CA GLN A 65 -0.44 -4.62 19.97
C GLN A 65 0.93 -3.94 19.96
N VAL A 66 1.96 -4.60 19.43
CA VAL A 66 3.31 -4.03 19.34
C VAL A 66 3.33 -2.85 18.37
N ILE A 67 2.68 -2.99 17.22
CA ILE A 67 2.53 -1.88 16.25
C ILE A 67 1.81 -0.70 16.90
N ALA A 68 0.71 -0.94 17.62
CA ALA A 68 -0.06 0.12 18.29
C ALA A 68 0.68 0.76 19.47
N ALA A 69 1.49 -0.02 20.20
CA ALA A 69 2.28 0.47 21.32
C ALA A 69 3.50 1.29 20.89
N GLY A 70 3.97 1.09 19.65
CA GLY A 70 5.15 1.75 19.09
C GLY A 70 6.45 1.02 19.43
N GLU A 71 7.58 1.67 19.14
CA GLU A 71 8.90 1.08 19.32
C GLU A 71 9.24 0.93 20.80
N SER A 72 9.63 -0.28 21.20
CA SER A 72 10.16 -0.54 22.54
C SER A 72 11.54 -1.15 22.43
N ALA A 73 12.40 -0.86 23.41
CA ALA A 73 13.77 -1.34 23.41
C ALA A 73 13.81 -2.87 23.34
N PHE A 74 14.61 -3.38 22.40
CA PHE A 74 14.85 -4.82 22.21
C PHE A 74 13.62 -5.65 21.83
N VAL A 75 12.57 -5.00 21.30
CA VAL A 75 11.44 -5.66 20.65
C VAL A 75 11.42 -5.23 19.19
N PHE A 76 11.54 -6.20 18.29
CA PHE A 76 11.70 -5.96 16.86
C PHE A 76 10.51 -6.52 16.09
N LEU A 77 10.02 -5.75 15.12
CA LEU A 77 9.05 -6.21 14.14
C LEU A 77 9.84 -6.71 12.92
N ASN A 78 9.85 -8.02 12.68
CA ASN A 78 10.58 -8.63 11.58
C ASN A 78 9.60 -9.05 10.47
N ASN A 79 9.91 -8.70 9.22
CA ASN A 79 9.14 -9.17 8.07
C ASN A 79 9.64 -10.59 7.69
N LYS A 80 8.71 -11.53 7.46
CA LYS A 80 9.01 -12.93 7.13
C LYS A 80 9.39 -13.17 5.67
N ASN A 81 9.25 -12.16 4.81
CA ASN A 81 9.58 -12.23 3.37
C ASN A 81 11.08 -12.13 3.08
#